data_AF-A0A9E4WQF2-F1
#
_entry.id   AF-A0A9E4WQF2-F1
#
_cell.length_a   1.000
_cell.length_b   1.000
_cell.length_c   1.000
_cell.angle_alpha   90.00
_cell.angle_beta   90.00
_cell.angle_gamma   90.00
#
_symmetry.space_group_name_H-M   'P 1'
#
loop_
_entity.id
_entity.type
_entity.pdbx_description
1 polymer ?
#
loop_
_entity_poly.entity_id
_entity_poly.type
_entity_poly.pdbx_seq_one_letter_code
_entity_poly.pdbx_strand_id
1 'polypeptide(L)'
;MQIAKRLTLTALVALAVFAIACGSTTGPDPVTGTPANDEPPDDPSDGLDPRILNSNWSTDFSIHSVPLGDFLSGGPPKDGIRSLEDPPFISIAEGNESFVDNEPVIAIEINGDARA
;
A
#
# COMPACT_ATOMS: atom_id res chain seq x y z
N MET A 1 33.21 44.77 -10.38
CA MET A 1 32.97 44.06 -9.09
C MET A 1 31.69 43.19 -9.15
N GLN A 2 31.49 42.40 -10.22
CA GLN A 2 30.30 41.54 -10.40
C GLN A 2 30.67 40.09 -10.75
N ILE A 3 31.85 39.88 -11.34
CA ILE A 3 32.38 38.54 -11.67
C ILE A 3 32.84 37.79 -10.41
N ALA A 4 33.47 38.49 -9.46
CA ALA A 4 33.91 37.89 -8.19
C ALA A 4 32.75 37.37 -7.32
N LYS A 5 31.57 38.02 -7.38
CA LYS A 5 30.35 37.63 -6.64
C LYS A 5 29.68 36.39 -7.21
N ARG A 6 29.70 36.21 -8.54
CA ARG A 6 29.13 35.02 -9.19
C ARG A 6 29.98 33.77 -8.94
N LEU A 7 31.30 33.95 -8.86
CA LEU A 7 32.25 32.86 -8.57
C LEU A 7 32.20 32.41 -7.10
N THR A 8 31.96 33.32 -6.17
CA THR A 8 31.76 32.96 -4.75
C THR A 8 30.42 32.25 -4.53
N LEU A 9 29.37 32.65 -5.27
CA LEU A 9 28.05 32.02 -5.13
C LEU A 9 28.03 30.58 -5.68
N THR A 10 28.70 30.30 -6.81
CA THR A 10 28.79 28.93 -7.34
C THR A 10 29.65 28.01 -6.48
N ALA A 11 30.74 28.53 -5.88
CA ALA A 11 31.56 27.76 -4.95
C ALA A 11 30.79 27.37 -3.67
N LEU A 12 29.92 28.25 -3.17
CA LEU A 12 29.14 28.01 -1.95
C LEU A 12 27.98 27.01 -2.19
N VAL A 13 27.35 27.05 -3.37
CA VAL A 13 26.33 26.06 -3.78
C VAL A 13 26.97 24.68 -4.00
N ALA A 14 28.16 24.61 -4.61
CA ALA A 14 28.85 23.33 -4.80
C ALA A 14 29.28 22.68 -3.48
N LEU A 15 29.68 23.49 -2.47
CA LEU A 15 30.06 22.99 -1.15
C LEU A 15 28.85 22.45 -0.36
N ALA A 16 27.65 23.02 -0.55
CA ALA A 16 26.43 22.55 0.10
C ALA A 16 25.91 21.22 -0.48
N VAL A 17 26.13 20.96 -1.77
CA VAL A 17 25.70 19.71 -2.42
C VAL A 17 26.60 18.52 -2.05
N PHE A 18 27.87 18.75 -1.67
CA PHE A 18 28.82 17.67 -1.33
C PHE A 18 28.64 17.09 0.08
N ALA A 19 27.89 17.76 0.97
CA ALA A 19 27.75 17.36 2.38
C ALA A 19 26.57 16.41 2.68
N ILE A 20 25.80 15.98 1.67
CA ILE A 20 24.62 15.10 1.87
C ILE A 20 24.99 13.59 1.78
N ALA A 21 26.25 13.26 1.50
CA ALA A 21 26.70 11.87 1.36
C ALA A 21 27.51 11.38 2.57
N CYS A 22 26.86 11.22 3.74
CA CYS A 22 27.32 10.25 4.75
C CYS A 22 26.22 9.96 5.76
N GLY A 23 25.44 8.91 5.49
CA GLY A 23 24.51 8.32 6.42
C GLY A 23 24.44 6.83 6.13
N SER A 24 25.45 6.09 6.61
CA SER A 24 25.48 4.63 6.56
C SER A 24 24.34 4.07 7.40
N THR A 25 23.38 3.43 6.73
CA THR A 25 22.27 2.70 7.33
C THR A 25 22.79 1.40 7.95
N THR A 26 22.79 1.33 9.28
CA THR A 26 22.84 0.05 10.01
C THR A 26 21.50 -0.63 9.80
N GLY A 27 21.44 -1.57 8.85
CA GLY A 27 20.31 -2.48 8.72
C GLY A 27 20.31 -3.50 9.86
N PRO A 28 19.14 -3.91 10.38
CA PRO A 28 19.05 -5.02 11.33
C PRO A 28 19.50 -6.34 10.68
N ASP A 29 20.14 -7.19 11.47
CA ASP A 29 20.80 -8.46 11.07
C ASP A 29 19.90 -9.40 10.23
N PRO A 30 20.50 -10.24 9.36
CA PRO A 30 19.76 -11.28 8.65
C PRO A 30 19.24 -12.30 9.65
N VAL A 31 17.91 -12.39 9.79
CA VAL A 31 17.27 -13.46 10.56
C VAL A 31 17.69 -14.78 9.92
N THR A 32 18.42 -15.57 10.68
CA THR A 32 18.82 -16.93 10.29
C THR A 32 17.52 -17.73 10.14
N GLY A 33 17.24 -18.16 8.92
CA GLY A 33 16.09 -19.01 8.61
C GLY A 33 16.22 -20.34 9.35
N THR A 34 15.53 -20.46 10.48
CA THR A 34 15.18 -21.76 11.06
C THR A 34 14.20 -22.44 10.11
N PRO A 35 14.49 -23.65 9.61
CA PRO A 35 13.55 -24.38 8.79
C PRO A 35 12.49 -25.05 9.68
N ALA A 36 11.23 -24.77 9.31
CA ALA A 36 10.00 -25.53 9.56
C ALA A 36 9.76 -26.08 10.97
N ASN A 37 8.85 -25.43 11.68
CA ASN A 37 7.80 -26.18 12.38
C ASN A 37 6.45 -25.69 11.86
N ASP A 38 5.59 -26.65 11.54
CA ASP A 38 4.14 -26.50 11.33
C ASP A 38 3.48 -25.95 12.60
N GLU A 39 3.69 -24.67 12.90
CA GLU A 39 2.91 -23.97 13.92
C GLU A 39 1.68 -23.41 13.20
N PRO A 40 0.46 -23.91 13.53
CA PRO A 40 -0.76 -23.26 13.09
C PRO A 40 -0.69 -21.79 13.53
N PRO A 41 -1.11 -20.82 12.70
CA PRO A 41 -1.07 -19.42 13.09
C PRO A 41 -1.72 -19.24 14.46
N ASP A 42 -0.97 -18.67 15.40
CA ASP A 42 -1.38 -18.43 16.80
C ASP A 42 -2.61 -17.51 16.91
N ASP A 43 -2.99 -16.85 15.81
CA ASP A 43 -4.21 -16.08 15.68
C ASP A 43 -5.05 -16.60 14.49
N PRO A 44 -6.24 -17.21 14.73
CA PRO A 44 -7.13 -17.65 13.66
C PRO A 44 -7.72 -16.51 12.82
N SER A 45 -7.41 -15.25 13.11
CA SER A 45 -7.85 -14.08 12.35
C SER A 45 -6.84 -13.53 11.34
N ASP A 46 -5.58 -13.99 11.38
CA ASP A 46 -4.50 -13.46 10.52
C ASP A 46 -4.39 -14.13 9.15
N GLY A 47 -5.21 -15.15 8.85
CA GLY A 47 -5.23 -15.82 7.55
C GLY A 47 -6.64 -16.22 7.11
N LEU A 48 -6.89 -16.22 5.80
CA LEU A 48 -8.15 -16.68 5.25
C LEU A 48 -8.31 -18.21 5.43
N ASP A 49 -8.99 -18.62 6.49
CA ASP A 49 -9.39 -20.02 6.71
C ASP A 49 -10.47 -20.44 5.68
N PRO A 50 -10.20 -21.46 4.83
CA PRO A 50 -11.17 -21.96 3.85
C PRO A 50 -12.52 -22.35 4.46
N ARG A 51 -12.56 -22.75 5.74
CA ARG A 51 -13.81 -23.10 6.44
C ARG A 51 -14.71 -21.89 6.66
N ILE A 52 -14.13 -20.71 6.92
CA ILE A 52 -14.84 -19.44 7.07
C ILE A 52 -15.29 -18.92 5.69
N LEU A 53 -14.46 -19.09 4.66
CA LEU A 53 -14.83 -18.70 3.30
C LEU A 53 -16.01 -19.53 2.75
N ASN A 54 -16.01 -20.84 3.01
CA ASN A 54 -17.06 -21.78 2.61
C ASN A 54 -18.45 -21.44 3.17
N SER A 55 -18.56 -20.68 4.27
CA SER A 55 -19.89 -20.33 4.82
C SER A 55 -20.59 -19.23 4.03
N ASN A 56 -19.84 -18.39 3.32
CA ASN A 56 -20.37 -17.21 2.62
C ASN A 56 -20.21 -17.28 1.11
N TRP A 57 -19.45 -18.24 0.58
CA TRP A 57 -19.16 -18.36 -0.86
C TRP A 57 -19.46 -19.76 -1.36
N SER A 58 -20.03 -19.86 -2.57
CA SER A 58 -20.23 -21.14 -3.28
C SER A 58 -19.16 -21.29 -4.36
N THR A 59 -17.94 -21.66 -3.94
CA THR A 59 -16.80 -21.91 -4.83
C THR A 59 -15.95 -23.06 -4.29
N ASP A 60 -15.13 -23.67 -5.15
CA ASP A 60 -14.22 -24.75 -4.79
C ASP A 60 -12.86 -24.18 -4.35
N PHE A 61 -12.66 -24.05 -3.05
CA PHE A 61 -11.41 -23.55 -2.46
C PHE A 61 -10.25 -24.56 -2.51
N SER A 62 -10.42 -25.74 -3.12
CA SER A 62 -9.28 -26.61 -3.44
C SER A 62 -8.50 -26.14 -4.67
N ILE A 63 -9.10 -25.27 -5.49
CA ILE A 63 -8.50 -24.74 -6.72
C ILE A 63 -7.87 -23.37 -6.41
N HIS A 64 -6.58 -23.36 -6.12
CA HIS A 64 -5.79 -22.13 -5.91
C HIS A 64 -4.34 -22.31 -6.36
N SER A 65 -3.69 -21.22 -6.78
CA SER A 65 -2.27 -21.22 -7.18
C SER A 65 -1.31 -20.82 -6.04
N VAL A 66 -1.85 -20.33 -4.91
CA VAL A 66 -1.13 -19.76 -3.78
C VAL A 66 -1.80 -20.18 -2.46
N PRO A 67 -1.07 -20.25 -1.33
CA PRO A 67 -1.66 -20.59 -0.03
C PRO A 67 -2.69 -19.56 0.42
N LEU A 68 -3.91 -20.00 0.76
CA LEU A 68 -4.99 -19.10 1.19
C LEU A 68 -4.71 -18.43 2.55
N GLY A 69 -3.94 -19.09 3.42
CA GLY A 69 -3.55 -18.55 4.72
C GLY A 69 -2.68 -17.29 4.65
N ASP A 70 -2.06 -16.99 3.52
CA ASP A 70 -1.24 -15.79 3.32
C ASP A 70 -2.09 -14.52 3.08
N PHE A 71 -3.40 -14.69 2.89
CA PHE A 71 -4.33 -13.59 2.64
C PHE A 71 -5.05 -13.18 3.92
N LEU A 72 -5.20 -11.87 4.11
CA LEU A 72 -6.01 -11.29 5.18
C LEU A 72 -7.46 -11.13 4.72
N SER A 73 -8.40 -11.18 5.68
CA SER A 73 -9.80 -10.87 5.40
C SER A 73 -9.99 -9.38 5.08
N GLY A 74 -10.58 -9.09 3.92
CA GLY A 74 -10.80 -7.72 3.43
C GLY A 74 -11.95 -6.94 4.08
N GLY A 75 -12.50 -7.43 5.20
CA GLY A 75 -13.60 -6.76 5.92
C GLY A 75 -14.88 -7.60 6.01
N PRO A 76 -16.08 -6.98 5.89
CA PRO A 76 -17.36 -7.68 6.04
C PRO A 76 -17.49 -8.90 5.10
N PRO A 77 -18.26 -9.94 5.49
CA PRO A 77 -18.48 -11.11 4.66
C PRO A 77 -19.22 -10.76 3.36
N LYS A 78 -19.31 -11.74 2.45
CA LYS A 78 -20.14 -11.61 1.23
C LYS A 78 -21.54 -11.11 1.61
N ASP A 79 -22.02 -10.10 0.88
CA ASP A 79 -23.33 -9.47 1.06
C ASP A 79 -23.55 -8.82 2.45
N GLY A 80 -22.48 -8.67 3.24
CA GLY A 80 -22.52 -8.01 4.55
C GLY A 80 -22.62 -6.49 4.49
N ILE A 81 -22.36 -5.88 3.32
CA ILE A 81 -22.58 -4.46 3.08
C ILE A 81 -23.97 -4.31 2.47
N ARG A 82 -24.91 -3.79 3.27
CA ARG A 82 -26.26 -3.50 2.78
C ARG A 82 -26.23 -2.40 1.74
N SER A 83 -27.11 -2.51 0.74
CA SER A 83 -27.42 -1.40 -0.15
C SER A 83 -27.88 -0.18 0.66
N LEU A 84 -27.61 1.02 0.15
CA LEU A 84 -28.21 2.24 0.68
C LEU A 84 -29.55 2.48 -0.03
N GLU A 85 -30.66 2.41 0.70
CA GLU A 85 -31.99 2.65 0.13
C GLU A 85 -32.32 4.14 -0.05
N ASP A 86 -31.83 5.00 0.85
CA ASP A 86 -32.04 6.44 0.82
C ASP A 86 -30.73 7.19 1.16
N PRO A 87 -29.78 7.25 0.21
CA PRO A 87 -28.52 7.94 0.44
C PRO A 87 -28.75 9.47 0.53
N PRO A 88 -28.18 10.15 1.54
CA PRO A 88 -28.27 11.60 1.61
C PRO A 88 -27.48 12.25 0.46
N PHE A 89 -28.07 13.25 -0.18
CA PHE A 89 -27.40 14.07 -1.18
C PHE A 89 -26.89 15.36 -0.54
N ILE A 90 -25.71 15.80 -0.97
CA ILE A 90 -25.15 17.11 -0.63
C ILE A 90 -25.20 18.04 -1.84
N SER A 91 -25.20 19.35 -1.61
CA SER A 91 -25.13 20.34 -2.68
C SER A 91 -23.75 20.36 -3.35
N ILE A 92 -23.67 20.95 -4.54
CA ILE A 92 -22.40 21.12 -5.26
C ILE A 92 -21.42 21.98 -4.43
N ALA A 93 -21.92 23.01 -3.76
CA ALA A 93 -21.09 23.88 -2.92
C ALA A 93 -20.44 23.10 -1.77
N GLU A 94 -21.21 22.27 -1.06
CA GLU A 94 -20.71 21.40 0.02
C GLU A 94 -19.75 20.32 -0.52
N GLY A 95 -20.02 19.77 -1.71
CA GLY A 95 -19.13 18.82 -2.37
C GLY A 95 -17.75 19.42 -2.67
N ASN A 96 -17.70 20.65 -3.17
CA ASN A 96 -16.46 21.35 -3.50
C ASN A 96 -15.61 21.70 -2.26
N GLU A 97 -16.15 21.59 -1.05
CA GLU A 97 -15.39 21.71 0.20
C GLU A 97 -14.69 20.40 0.59
N SER A 98 -15.23 19.25 0.16
CA SER A 98 -14.78 17.91 0.57
C SER A 98 -13.97 17.18 -0.51
N PHE A 99 -14.26 17.44 -1.78
CA PHE A 99 -13.65 16.77 -2.93
C PHE A 99 -12.82 17.75 -3.75
N VAL A 100 -11.70 17.29 -4.31
CA VAL A 100 -10.81 18.10 -5.15
C VAL A 100 -10.84 17.59 -6.59
N ASP A 101 -10.61 18.48 -7.56
CA ASP A 101 -10.68 18.12 -8.98
C ASP A 101 -9.72 16.98 -9.39
N ASN A 102 -8.58 16.84 -8.71
CA ASN A 102 -7.57 15.82 -8.96
C ASN A 102 -7.36 14.94 -7.73
N GLU A 103 -8.13 13.87 -7.61
CA GLU A 103 -7.95 12.86 -6.58
C GLU A 103 -6.85 11.84 -6.95
N PRO A 104 -6.15 11.27 -5.96
CA PRO A 104 -5.16 10.23 -6.23
C PRO A 104 -5.84 8.99 -6.82
N VAL A 105 -5.28 8.48 -7.92
CA VAL A 105 -5.68 7.21 -8.54
C VAL A 105 -4.59 6.16 -8.33
N ILE A 106 -4.99 4.90 -8.24
CA ILE A 106 -4.05 3.78 -8.18
C ILE A 106 -3.74 3.37 -9.63
N ALA A 107 -2.50 3.58 -10.06
CA ALA A 107 -2.03 3.13 -11.37
C ALA A 107 -1.38 1.74 -11.27
N ILE A 108 -1.63 0.89 -12.26
CA ILE A 108 -0.99 -0.41 -12.43
C ILE A 108 -0.27 -0.45 -13.77
N GLU A 109 0.98 -0.91 -13.77
CA GLU A 109 1.75 -1.17 -14.98
C GLU A 109 2.04 -2.67 -15.11
N ILE A 110 1.70 -3.25 -16.26
CA ILE A 110 1.98 -4.65 -16.57
C ILE A 110 2.65 -4.71 -17.94
N ASN A 111 3.89 -5.19 -18.00
CA ASN A 111 4.68 -5.31 -19.23
C ASN A 111 4.80 -4.00 -20.03
N GLY A 112 4.89 -2.85 -19.36
CA GLY A 112 4.98 -1.54 -20.00
C GLY A 112 3.64 -0.92 -20.43
N ASP A 113 2.50 -1.58 -20.21
CA ASP A 113 1.16 -0.99 -20.37
C ASP A 113 0.65 -0.49 -19.02
N ALA A 114 0.48 0.84 -18.89
CA ALA A 114 0.04 1.49 -17.67
C ALA A 114 -1.44 1.88 -17.75
N ARG A 115 -2.20 1.58 -16.69
CA ARG A 115 -3.62 1.91 -16.55
C ARG A 115 -3.88 2.57 -15.20
N ALA A 116 -4.75 3.57 -15.19
CA ALA A 116 -5.20 4.32 -14.03
C ALA A 116 -6.68 4.67 -14.19
#